data_AF-A0AAD9Y8V1-F1
#
_entry.id   AF-A0AAD9Y8V1-F1
#
_cell.length_a   1.000
_cell.length_b   1.000
_cell.length_c   1.000
_cell.angle_alpha   90.00
_cell.angle_beta   90.00
_cell.angle_gamma   90.00
#
_symmetry.space_group_name_H-M   'P 1'
#
loop_
_entity.id
_entity.type
_entity.pdbx_description
1 polymer ?
#
loop_
_entity_poly.entity_id
_entity_poly.type
_entity_poly.pdbx_seq_one_letter_code
_entity_poly.pdbx_strand_id
1 'polypeptide(L)'
;MRIGFLHLSILLMGFRLVYLLGVGSLLSLLLVWIFAKKPSELDAPLLANDSGDFLQIMKKGYVEYRDRLFKIPTSNKPMVIVPTHLLDDLKAYPEDTISFRREMYDRYLGQYTSIASNSSAMIHSVKFDLTKNIGNLIPLMQEEISYAMDNFMSGYTPAEGWTRVPIYALSTRVIAMVSGRVFVGLPLSRDEEW
;
A
#
# COMPACT_ATOMS: atom_id res chain seq x y z
N MET A 1 -36.68 63.52 -27.61
CA MET A 1 -35.29 63.05 -27.39
C MET A 1 -35.25 61.93 -26.34
N ARG A 2 -35.89 60.77 -26.59
CA ARG A 2 -35.88 59.61 -25.65
C ARG A 2 -35.77 58.23 -26.33
N ILE A 3 -35.89 58.15 -27.66
CA ILE A 3 -35.96 56.88 -28.40
C ILE A 3 -34.55 56.36 -28.75
N GLY A 4 -33.57 57.24 -29.00
CA GLY A 4 -32.18 56.83 -29.32
C GLY A 4 -31.40 56.22 -28.15
N PHE A 5 -31.71 56.60 -26.91
CA PHE A 5 -31.06 56.06 -25.70
C PHE A 5 -31.49 54.61 -25.38
N LEU A 6 -32.75 54.25 -25.68
CA LEU A 6 -33.24 52.89 -25.51
C LEU A 6 -32.58 51.92 -26.49
N HIS A 7 -32.39 52.34 -27.74
CA HIS A 7 -31.78 51.50 -28.78
C HIS A 7 -30.30 51.20 -28.51
N LEU A 8 -29.55 52.16 -27.97
CA LEU A 8 -28.15 51.98 -27.58
C LEU A 8 -28.01 51.12 -26.32
N SER A 9 -28.92 51.25 -25.35
CA SER A 9 -28.95 50.44 -24.13
C SER A 9 -29.27 48.97 -24.42
N ILE A 10 -30.22 48.68 -25.31
CA ILE A 10 -30.58 47.32 -25.73
C ILE A 10 -29.40 46.66 -26.47
N LEU A 11 -28.70 47.41 -27.32
CA LEU A 11 -27.52 46.92 -28.03
C LEU A 11 -26.37 46.60 -27.07
N LEU A 12 -26.06 47.50 -26.13
CA LEU A 12 -25.06 47.28 -25.08
C LEU A 12 -25.42 46.10 -24.16
N MET A 13 -26.70 45.90 -23.86
CA MET A 13 -27.18 44.76 -23.07
C MET A 13 -27.04 43.44 -23.83
N GLY A 14 -27.30 43.45 -25.15
CA GLY A 14 -27.03 42.32 -26.03
C GLY A 14 -25.55 41.94 -26.09
N PHE A 15 -24.66 42.92 -26.22
CA PHE A 15 -23.20 42.69 -26.18
C PHE A 15 -22.73 42.14 -24.83
N ARG A 16 -23.27 42.63 -23.71
CA ARG A 16 -22.97 42.11 -22.37
C ARG A 16 -23.46 40.68 -22.19
N LEU A 17 -24.65 40.35 -22.70
CA LEU A 17 -25.20 39.00 -22.63
C LEU A 17 -24.37 38.00 -23.45
N VAL A 18 -23.98 38.38 -24.68
CA VAL A 18 -23.12 37.55 -25.54
C VAL A 18 -21.73 37.35 -24.91
N TYR A 19 -21.17 38.39 -24.28
CA TYR A 19 -19.90 38.29 -23.57
C TYR A 19 -19.99 37.36 -22.36
N LEU A 20 -21.05 37.47 -21.54
CA LEU A 20 -21.26 36.60 -20.38
C LEU A 20 -21.48 35.13 -20.78
N LEU A 21 -22.23 34.88 -21.86
CA LEU A 21 -22.42 33.53 -22.41
C LEU A 21 -21.11 32.97 -22.97
N GLY A 22 -20.28 33.79 -23.62
CA GLY A 22 -18.96 33.40 -24.14
C GLY A 22 -17.94 33.08 -23.04
N VAL A 23 -17.94 33.85 -21.95
CA VAL A 23 -17.10 33.54 -20.77
C VAL A 23 -17.60 32.28 -20.06
N GLY A 24 -18.92 32.11 -19.94
CA GLY A 24 -19.53 30.91 -19.36
C GLY A 24 -19.20 29.63 -20.14
N SER A 25 -19.18 29.69 -21.48
CA SER A 25 -18.80 28.54 -22.31
C SER A 25 -17.30 28.24 -22.25
N LEU A 26 -16.44 29.25 -22.18
CA LEU A 26 -15.00 29.06 -21.95
C LEU A 26 -14.71 28.42 -20.59
N LEU A 27 -15.39 28.87 -19.54
CA LEU A 27 -15.24 28.30 -18.20
C LEU A 27 -15.77 26.86 -18.12
N SER A 28 -16.90 26.56 -18.78
CA SER A 28 -17.41 25.18 -18.84
C SER A 28 -16.50 24.27 -19.65
N LEU A 29 -15.96 24.73 -20.78
CA LEU A 29 -14.95 24.00 -21.56
C LEU A 29 -13.66 23.78 -20.77
N LEU A 30 -13.24 24.77 -19.98
CA LEU A 30 -12.05 24.67 -19.14
C LEU A 30 -12.26 23.71 -17.96
N LEU A 31 -13.44 23.72 -17.34
CA LEU A 31 -13.83 22.74 -16.33
C LEU A 31 -13.92 21.33 -16.93
N VAL A 32 -14.57 21.16 -18.07
CA VAL A 32 -14.61 19.88 -18.80
C VAL A 32 -13.20 19.43 -19.16
N TRP A 33 -12.31 20.31 -19.60
CA TRP A 33 -10.93 19.97 -19.89
C TRP A 33 -10.16 19.53 -18.64
N ILE A 34 -10.34 20.20 -17.51
CA ILE A 34 -9.74 19.82 -16.23
C ILE A 34 -10.26 18.46 -15.75
N PHE A 35 -11.57 18.22 -15.80
CA PHE A 35 -12.19 16.95 -15.37
C PHE A 35 -11.98 15.81 -16.37
N ALA A 36 -11.85 16.11 -17.66
CA ALA A 36 -11.57 15.14 -18.71
C ALA A 36 -10.09 14.81 -18.84
N LYS A 37 -9.20 15.55 -18.17
CA LYS A 37 -7.78 15.22 -18.07
C LYS A 37 -7.63 13.98 -17.21
N LYS A 38 -7.84 12.81 -17.82
CA LYS A 38 -7.50 11.52 -17.21
C LYS A 38 -6.03 11.59 -16.79
N PRO A 39 -5.68 11.15 -15.56
CA PRO A 39 -4.29 11.04 -15.18
C PRO A 39 -3.55 10.20 -16.21
N SER A 40 -2.31 10.56 -16.52
CA SER A 40 -1.47 9.79 -17.42
C SER A 40 -1.31 8.38 -16.88
N GLU A 41 -2.07 7.43 -17.42
CA GLU A 41 -1.84 6.02 -17.13
C GLU A 41 -0.53 5.60 -17.80
N LEU A 42 0.33 4.93 -17.05
CA LEU A 42 1.55 4.34 -17.59
C LEU A 42 1.18 3.38 -18.73
N ASP A 43 1.67 3.65 -19.93
CA ASP A 43 1.43 2.80 -21.08
C ASP A 43 2.25 1.51 -20.93
N ALA A 44 1.55 0.42 -20.65
CA ALA A 44 2.14 -0.89 -20.45
C ALA A 44 1.09 -1.98 -20.70
N PRO A 45 1.46 -3.10 -21.35
CA PRO A 45 0.54 -4.17 -21.69
C PRO A 45 0.04 -4.89 -20.45
N LEU A 46 -1.26 -5.19 -20.42
CA LEU A 46 -1.88 -6.00 -19.37
C LEU A 46 -1.76 -7.48 -19.71
N LEU A 47 -0.99 -8.22 -18.90
CA LEU A 47 -0.86 -9.66 -18.99
C LEU A 47 -1.86 -10.30 -18.05
N ALA A 48 -2.89 -10.93 -18.61
CA ALA A 48 -3.89 -11.69 -17.86
C ALA A 48 -3.86 -13.16 -18.30
N ASN A 49 -4.26 -14.05 -17.39
CA ASN A 49 -4.61 -15.43 -17.71
C ASN A 49 -5.96 -15.77 -17.05
N ASP A 50 -6.63 -16.78 -17.58
CA ASP A 50 -7.91 -17.24 -17.03
C ASP A 50 -7.73 -18.20 -15.84
N SER A 51 -6.50 -18.64 -15.53
CA SER A 51 -6.22 -19.62 -14.48
C SER A 51 -6.07 -19.00 -13.09
N GLY A 52 -5.93 -17.68 -12.98
CA GLY A 52 -5.65 -16.98 -11.72
C GLY A 52 -4.24 -17.25 -11.16
N ASP A 53 -3.39 -17.94 -11.92
CA ASP A 53 -2.01 -18.25 -11.51
C ASP A 53 -1.10 -17.04 -11.77
N PHE A 54 -0.93 -16.22 -10.74
CA PHE A 54 -0.04 -15.07 -10.75
C PHE A 54 1.41 -15.42 -11.10
N LEU A 55 1.91 -16.58 -10.68
CA LEU A 55 3.29 -16.98 -10.93
C LEU A 55 3.53 -17.21 -12.42
N GLN A 56 2.58 -17.80 -13.14
CA GLN A 56 2.67 -17.99 -14.58
C GLN A 56 2.68 -16.66 -15.33
N ILE A 57 1.80 -15.73 -14.97
CA ILE A 57 1.77 -14.38 -15.56
C ILE A 57 3.11 -13.67 -15.33
N MET A 58 3.66 -13.74 -14.11
CA MET A 58 4.94 -13.14 -13.77
C MET A 58 6.11 -13.76 -14.55
N LYS A 59 6.16 -15.09 -14.69
CA LYS A 59 7.18 -15.77 -15.50
C LYS A 59 7.12 -15.37 -16.97
N LYS A 60 5.91 -15.32 -17.54
CA LYS A 60 5.69 -14.86 -18.92
C LYS A 60 6.14 -13.42 -19.10
N GLY A 61 5.69 -12.52 -18.21
CA GLY A 61 6.07 -11.12 -18.21
C GLY A 61 7.58 -10.89 -18.09
N TYR A 62 8.25 -11.67 -17.24
CA TYR A 62 9.71 -11.60 -17.09
C TYR A 62 10.47 -12.00 -18.36
N VAL A 63 9.96 -12.97 -19.13
CA VAL A 63 10.58 -13.40 -20.39
C VAL A 63 10.29 -12.43 -21.53
N GLU A 64 9.03 -12.00 -21.68
CA GLU A 64 8.58 -11.19 -22.83
C GLU A 64 8.86 -9.68 -22.64
N TYR A 65 8.93 -9.19 -21.40
CA TYR A 65 9.02 -7.77 -21.05
C TYR A 65 10.15 -7.49 -20.05
N ARG A 66 11.29 -8.21 -20.14
CA ARG A 66 12.41 -8.12 -19.19
C ARG A 66 12.85 -6.68 -18.86
N ASP A 67 12.97 -5.83 -19.88
CA ASP A 67 13.44 -4.44 -19.76
C ASP A 67 12.31 -3.42 -20.01
N ARG A 68 11.05 -3.85 -19.93
CA ARG A 68 9.89 -3.00 -20.19
C ARG A 68 8.87 -3.13 -19.07
N LEU A 69 8.04 -2.11 -18.94
CA LEU A 69 6.89 -2.17 -18.04
C LEU A 69 5.86 -3.16 -18.57
N PHE A 70 5.21 -3.88 -17.68
CA PHE A 70 3.98 -4.63 -17.97
C PHE A 70 3.05 -4.55 -16.76
N LYS A 71 1.76 -4.82 -16.98
CA LYS A 71 0.73 -4.81 -15.93
C LYS A 71 0.24 -6.24 -15.68
N ILE A 72 -0.13 -6.52 -14.44
CA ILE A 72 -0.84 -7.74 -14.05
C ILE A 72 -2.19 -7.38 -13.39
N PRO A 73 -3.25 -8.15 -13.61
CA PRO A 73 -4.54 -7.91 -12.98
C PRO A 73 -4.45 -8.14 -11.47
N THR A 74 -4.97 -7.23 -10.66
CA THR A 74 -5.18 -7.44 -9.21
C THR A 74 -6.60 -7.01 -8.84
N SER A 75 -7.05 -7.33 -7.63
CA SER A 75 -8.45 -7.15 -7.20
C SER A 75 -8.99 -5.73 -7.26
N ASN A 76 -8.13 -4.70 -7.22
CA ASN A 76 -8.55 -3.29 -7.23
C ASN A 76 -8.08 -2.55 -8.48
N LYS A 77 -6.75 -2.48 -8.69
CA LYS A 77 -6.11 -1.81 -9.82
C LYS A 77 -5.02 -2.70 -10.41
N PRO A 78 -4.79 -2.72 -11.73
CA PRO A 78 -3.67 -3.45 -12.30
C PRO A 78 -2.34 -3.00 -11.64
N MET A 79 -1.52 -3.96 -11.26
CA MET A 79 -0.19 -3.70 -10.71
C MET A 79 0.80 -3.57 -11.86
N VAL A 80 1.53 -2.46 -11.91
CA VAL A 80 2.63 -2.26 -12.86
C VAL A 80 3.87 -2.95 -12.32
N ILE A 81 4.46 -3.83 -13.11
CA ILE A 81 5.75 -4.46 -12.84
C ILE A 81 6.83 -3.63 -13.51
N VAL A 82 7.78 -3.17 -12.70
CA VAL A 82 8.87 -2.29 -13.11
C VAL A 82 10.17 -3.11 -13.25
N PRO A 83 10.92 -2.97 -14.36
CA PRO A 83 12.19 -3.67 -14.52
C PRO A 83 13.23 -3.16 -13.52
N THR A 84 14.15 -4.04 -13.12
CA THR A 84 15.08 -3.77 -12.01
C THR A 84 16.03 -2.60 -12.27
N HIS A 85 16.35 -2.31 -13.54
CA HIS A 85 17.24 -1.20 -13.89
C HIS A 85 16.62 0.18 -13.64
N LEU A 86 15.28 0.27 -13.48
CA LEU A 86 14.58 1.52 -13.13
C LEU A 86 14.34 1.66 -11.61
N LEU A 87 14.82 0.71 -10.80
CA LEU A 87 14.50 0.67 -9.37
C LEU A 87 15.08 1.88 -8.61
N ASP A 88 16.27 2.33 -8.99
CA ASP A 88 16.92 3.47 -8.34
C ASP A 88 16.20 4.79 -8.69
N ASP A 89 15.76 4.94 -9.94
CA ASP A 89 14.90 6.06 -10.35
C ASP A 89 13.59 6.06 -9.58
N LEU A 90 12.95 4.89 -9.44
CA LEU A 90 11.69 4.75 -8.71
C LEU A 90 11.83 5.16 -7.23
N LYS A 91 12.94 4.80 -6.59
CA LYS A 91 13.23 5.14 -5.19
C LYS A 91 13.56 6.61 -4.99
N ALA A 92 14.04 7.29 -6.03
CA ALA A 92 14.39 8.71 -5.97
C ALA A 92 13.15 9.63 -5.97
N TYR A 93 11.98 9.12 -6.37
CA TYR A 93 10.74 9.89 -6.35
C TYR A 93 10.30 10.21 -4.90
N PRO A 94 9.78 11.43 -4.67
CA PRO A 94 9.25 11.80 -3.36
C PRO A 94 7.94 11.04 -3.03
N GLU A 95 7.66 10.89 -1.72
CA GLU A 95 6.52 10.09 -1.21
C GLU A 95 5.15 10.65 -1.64
N ASP A 96 5.07 11.94 -2.01
CA ASP A 96 3.85 12.57 -2.54
C ASP A 96 3.54 12.16 -3.99
N THR A 97 4.57 11.77 -4.76
CA THR A 97 4.44 11.31 -6.14
C THR A 97 4.25 9.80 -6.20
N ILE A 98 5.07 9.04 -5.47
CA ILE A 98 4.98 7.57 -5.38
C ILE A 98 5.02 7.18 -3.91
N SER A 99 3.88 6.69 -3.40
CA SER A 99 3.73 6.32 -1.99
C SER A 99 3.46 4.85 -1.82
N PHE A 100 4.44 4.10 -1.29
CA PHE A 100 4.21 2.72 -0.86
C PHE A 100 3.13 2.64 0.23
N ARG A 101 3.11 3.59 1.17
CA ARG A 101 2.14 3.60 2.28
C ARG A 101 0.72 3.77 1.79
N ARG A 102 0.48 4.74 0.89
CA ARG A 102 -0.85 4.98 0.32
C ARG A 102 -1.33 3.78 -0.47
N GLU A 103 -0.42 3.14 -1.20
CA GLU A 103 -0.70 1.96 -1.99
C GLU A 103 -1.15 0.78 -1.10
N MET A 104 -0.42 0.52 -0.01
CA MET A 104 -0.80 -0.47 0.99
C MET A 104 -2.12 -0.11 1.69
N TYR A 105 -2.33 1.16 2.03
CA TYR A 105 -3.57 1.63 2.64
C TYR A 105 -4.77 1.38 1.70
N ASP A 106 -4.65 1.70 0.41
CA ASP A 106 -5.71 1.46 -0.57
C ASP A 106 -5.92 -0.04 -0.84
N ARG A 107 -4.84 -0.83 -0.96
CA ARG A 107 -4.92 -2.27 -1.25
C ARG A 107 -5.55 -3.06 -0.11
N TYR A 108 -5.20 -2.73 1.13
CA TYR A 108 -5.68 -3.45 2.31
C TYR A 108 -6.91 -2.80 2.95
N LEU A 109 -7.58 -1.88 2.24
CA LEU A 109 -8.75 -1.17 2.74
C LEU A 109 -8.48 -0.55 4.12
N GLY A 110 -7.37 0.18 4.25
CA GLY A 110 -6.86 0.74 5.50
C GLY A 110 -7.87 1.58 6.27
N GLN A 111 -8.86 2.15 5.58
CA GLN A 111 -9.99 2.85 6.25
C GLN A 111 -10.83 1.93 7.16
N TYR A 112 -10.85 0.63 6.90
CA TYR A 112 -11.58 -0.38 7.67
C TYR A 112 -10.64 -1.28 8.49
N THR A 113 -9.43 -1.55 7.99
CA THR A 113 -8.48 -2.48 8.62
C THR A 113 -7.40 -1.78 9.46
N SER A 114 -7.27 -0.46 9.34
CA SER A 114 -6.14 0.33 9.87
C SER A 114 -4.76 -0.08 9.33
N ILE A 115 -4.67 -0.99 8.35
CA ILE A 115 -3.38 -1.37 7.75
C ILE A 115 -2.79 -0.17 7.02
N ALA A 116 -1.47 0.01 7.17
CA ALA A 116 -0.72 1.14 6.63
C ALA A 116 -1.19 2.53 7.12
N SER A 117 -1.94 2.60 8.22
CA SER A 117 -2.25 3.85 8.93
C SER A 117 -1.12 4.33 9.86
N ASN A 118 0.06 3.73 9.73
CA ASN A 118 1.20 3.91 10.64
C ASN A 118 1.60 5.39 10.76
N SER A 119 1.82 5.85 11.99
CA SER A 119 2.35 7.19 12.26
C SER A 119 3.84 7.29 11.92
N SER A 120 4.34 8.51 11.70
CA SER A 120 5.78 8.75 11.54
C SER A 120 6.58 8.25 12.74
N ALA A 121 6.04 8.40 13.95
CA ALA A 121 6.63 7.89 15.19
C ALA A 121 6.75 6.37 15.18
N MET A 122 5.71 5.64 14.78
CA MET A 122 5.76 4.17 14.69
C MET A 122 6.83 3.70 13.71
N ILE A 123 6.92 4.35 12.53
CA ILE A 123 7.94 4.03 11.53
C ILE A 123 9.35 4.30 12.08
N HIS A 124 9.54 5.42 12.79
CA HIS A 124 10.81 5.74 13.43
C HIS A 124 11.20 4.68 14.47
N SER A 125 10.27 4.30 15.34
CA SER A 125 10.55 3.32 16.38
C SER A 125 10.91 1.95 15.85
N VAL A 126 10.24 1.49 14.78
CA VAL A 126 10.62 0.23 14.12
C VAL A 126 11.97 0.34 13.41
N LYS A 127 12.22 1.44 12.68
CA LYS A 127 13.45 1.59 11.88
C LYS A 127 14.71 1.87 12.70
N PHE A 128 14.59 2.58 13.81
CA PHE A 128 15.75 3.08 14.55
C PHE A 128 15.79 2.59 15.98
N ASP A 129 14.70 2.74 16.74
CA ASP A 129 14.71 2.47 18.17
C ASP A 129 14.84 0.97 18.44
N LEU A 130 14.10 0.15 17.68
CA LEU A 130 14.17 -1.31 17.77
C LEU A 130 15.57 -1.84 17.44
N THR A 131 16.17 -1.37 16.34
CA THR A 131 17.51 -1.81 15.93
C THR A 131 18.58 -1.41 16.95
N LYS A 132 18.52 -0.19 17.49
CA LYS A 132 19.46 0.27 18.53
C LYS A 132 19.33 -0.53 19.82
N ASN A 133 18.11 -0.97 20.16
CA ASN A 133 17.83 -1.67 21.40
C ASN A 133 17.90 -3.20 21.29
N ILE A 134 18.26 -3.75 20.12
CA ILE A 134 18.19 -5.20 19.88
C ILE A 134 19.04 -6.01 20.86
N GLY A 135 20.19 -5.49 21.30
CA GLY A 135 21.05 -6.14 22.28
C GLY A 135 20.36 -6.36 23.63
N ASN A 136 19.49 -5.43 24.04
CA ASN A 136 18.70 -5.56 25.27
C ASN A 136 17.47 -6.48 25.09
N LEU A 137 17.01 -6.66 23.86
CA LEU A 137 15.86 -7.53 23.54
C LEU A 137 16.25 -9.00 23.43
N ILE A 138 17.47 -9.31 23.00
CA ILE A 138 17.92 -10.71 22.83
C ILE A 138 17.72 -11.56 24.10
N PRO A 139 18.11 -11.12 25.32
CA PRO A 139 17.88 -11.90 26.53
C PRO A 139 16.39 -12.17 26.78
N LEU A 140 15.53 -11.18 26.53
CA LEU A 140 14.07 -11.32 26.68
C LEU A 140 13.50 -12.31 25.65
N MET A 141 14.01 -12.28 24.42
CA MET A 141 13.61 -13.23 23.38
C MET A 141 14.07 -14.65 23.73
N GLN A 142 15.27 -14.83 24.27
CA GLN A 142 15.79 -16.15 24.69
C GLN A 142 14.97 -16.73 25.85
N GLU A 143 14.63 -15.89 26.84
CA GLU A 143 13.74 -16.27 27.93
C GLU A 143 12.39 -16.74 27.39
N GLU A 144 11.78 -15.98 26.46
CA GLU A 144 10.48 -16.31 25.90
C GLU A 144 10.52 -17.55 25.00
N ILE A 145 11.59 -17.76 24.24
CA ILE A 145 11.80 -18.98 23.46
C ILE A 145 11.86 -20.19 24.39
N SER A 146 12.62 -20.09 25.48
CA SER A 146 12.74 -21.20 26.45
C SER A 146 11.38 -21.53 27.05
N TYR A 147 10.66 -20.50 27.52
CA TYR A 147 9.29 -20.64 28.01
C TYR A 147 8.33 -21.26 26.96
N ALA A 148 8.42 -20.82 25.71
CA ALA A 148 7.61 -21.35 24.62
C ALA A 148 7.88 -22.84 24.38
N MET A 149 9.15 -23.19 24.28
CA MET A 149 9.57 -24.55 24.02
C MET A 149 9.16 -25.47 25.16
N ASP A 150 9.38 -25.08 26.42
CA ASP A 150 8.99 -25.88 27.58
C ASP A 150 7.48 -26.16 27.60
N ASN A 151 6.65 -25.16 27.29
CA ASN A 151 5.20 -25.33 27.26
C ASN A 151 4.75 -26.21 26.08
N PHE A 152 5.19 -25.90 24.86
CA PHE A 152 4.66 -26.55 23.65
C PHE A 152 5.33 -27.89 23.33
N MET A 153 6.57 -28.13 23.78
CA MET A 153 7.28 -29.40 23.59
C MET A 153 7.05 -30.41 24.72
N SER A 154 6.42 -30.00 25.83
CA SER A 154 6.12 -30.89 26.95
C SER A 154 5.40 -32.17 26.51
N GLY A 155 4.43 -32.07 25.60
CA GLY A 155 3.70 -33.22 25.03
C GLY A 155 4.45 -34.01 23.96
N TYR A 156 5.60 -33.51 23.49
CA TYR A 156 6.42 -34.12 22.44
C TYR A 156 7.77 -34.63 22.95
N THR A 157 8.06 -34.52 24.25
CA THR A 157 9.32 -34.98 24.83
C THR A 157 9.24 -36.49 25.08
N PRO A 158 9.90 -37.34 24.26
CA PRO A 158 9.89 -38.77 24.53
C PRO A 158 10.81 -39.09 25.70
N ALA A 159 10.54 -40.20 26.41
CA ALA A 159 11.43 -40.71 27.44
C ALA A 159 12.80 -41.12 26.85
N GLU A 160 12.80 -41.71 25.64
CA GLU A 160 13.99 -42.02 24.85
C GLU A 160 13.71 -41.90 23.35
N GLY A 161 14.69 -41.46 22.57
CA GLY A 161 14.63 -41.46 21.10
C GLY A 161 14.09 -40.16 20.46
N TRP A 162 13.66 -40.27 19.19
CA TRP A 162 13.21 -39.14 18.38
C TRP A 162 11.68 -39.06 18.30
N THR A 163 11.12 -37.86 18.46
CA THR A 163 9.69 -37.57 18.26
C THR A 163 9.46 -36.75 17.00
N ARG A 164 8.35 -37.02 16.29
CA ARG A 164 7.85 -36.17 15.22
C ARG A 164 7.08 -34.98 15.80
N VAL A 165 7.40 -33.78 15.33
CA VAL A 165 6.73 -32.54 15.75
C VAL A 165 6.18 -31.78 14.56
N PRO A 166 5.03 -31.09 14.70
CA PRO A 166 4.47 -30.24 13.65
C PRO A 166 5.24 -28.92 13.58
N ILE A 167 6.42 -28.93 12.96
CA ILE A 167 7.40 -27.83 13.02
C ILE A 167 6.82 -26.49 12.55
N TYR A 168 5.93 -26.49 11.54
CA TYR A 168 5.31 -25.26 11.04
C TYR A 168 4.45 -24.60 12.11
N ALA A 169 3.50 -25.36 12.68
CA ALA A 169 2.59 -24.87 13.71
C ALA A 169 3.35 -24.44 14.97
N LEU A 170 4.34 -25.25 15.39
CA LEU A 170 5.20 -24.93 16.52
C LEU A 170 5.97 -23.63 16.29
N SER A 171 6.64 -23.49 15.13
CA SER A 171 7.44 -22.30 14.81
C SER A 171 6.57 -21.05 14.75
N THR A 172 5.39 -21.13 14.12
CA THR A 172 4.47 -19.98 14.07
C THR A 172 4.06 -19.53 15.47
N ARG A 173 3.83 -20.48 16.39
CA ARG A 173 3.43 -20.16 17.76
C ARG A 173 4.57 -19.54 18.56
N VAL A 174 5.78 -20.12 18.47
CA VAL A 174 6.98 -19.56 19.13
C VAL A 174 7.27 -18.15 18.61
N ILE A 175 7.25 -17.94 17.29
CA ILE A 175 7.48 -16.61 16.68
C ILE A 175 6.44 -15.60 17.17
N ALA A 176 5.16 -15.99 17.26
CA ALA A 176 4.10 -15.12 17.75
C ALA A 176 4.35 -14.68 19.21
N MET A 177 4.69 -15.60 20.12
CA MET A 177 4.94 -15.25 21.53
C MET A 177 6.18 -14.39 21.70
N VAL A 178 7.28 -14.73 21.00
CA VAL A 178 8.52 -13.92 21.04
C VAL A 178 8.26 -12.51 20.51
N SER A 179 7.50 -12.38 19.41
CA SER A 179 7.09 -11.09 18.87
C SER A 179 6.22 -10.32 19.88
N GLY A 180 5.27 -11.00 20.51
CA GLY A 180 4.45 -10.43 21.58
C GLY A 180 5.29 -9.92 22.75
N ARG A 181 6.26 -10.71 23.22
CA ARG A 181 7.18 -10.32 24.29
C ARG A 181 7.96 -9.05 23.95
N VAL A 182 8.36 -8.88 22.70
CA VAL A 182 9.11 -7.71 22.22
C VAL A 182 8.20 -6.48 22.08
N PHE A 183 7.00 -6.64 21.50
CA PHE A 183 6.15 -5.50 21.15
C PHE A 183 5.17 -5.07 22.22
N VAL A 184 4.58 -6.02 22.96
CA VAL A 184 3.59 -5.73 24.01
C VAL A 184 4.08 -6.05 25.42
N GLY A 185 5.10 -6.91 25.55
CA GLY A 185 5.69 -7.27 26.83
C GLY A 185 4.80 -8.18 27.69
N LEU A 186 5.25 -8.45 28.92
CA LEU A 186 4.46 -9.20 29.90
C LEU A 186 3.54 -8.26 30.70
N PRO A 187 2.41 -8.77 31.23
CA PRO A 187 1.92 -10.16 31.11
C PRO A 187 1.23 -10.45 29.77
N LEU A 188 0.93 -9.42 28.99
CA LEU A 188 0.05 -9.49 27.83
C LEU A 188 0.53 -10.47 26.74
N SER A 189 1.84 -10.64 26.55
CA SER A 189 2.38 -11.58 25.57
C SER A 189 2.12 -13.07 25.88
N ARG A 190 1.68 -13.39 27.09
CA ARG A 190 1.34 -14.76 27.53
C ARG A 190 -0.15 -14.93 27.82
N ASP A 191 -0.95 -13.91 27.57
CA ASP A 191 -2.39 -14.03 27.63
C ASP A 191 -2.88 -14.73 26.36
N GLU A 192 -3.66 -15.79 26.51
CA GLU A 192 -4.18 -16.60 25.40
C GLU A 192 -5.37 -15.93 24.70
N GLU A 193 -6.05 -15.00 25.38
CA GLU A 193 -7.11 -14.19 24.75
C GLU A 193 -6.56 -13.01 23.93
N TRP A 194 -5.28 -12.67 24.11
CA TRP A 194 -4.59 -11.56 23.44
C TRP A 194 -3.90 -11.99 22.14
#